data_AF-A0A3N8GTK7-F1
#
_entry.id   AF-A0A3N8GTK7-F1
#
_cell.length_a   1.000
_cell.length_b   1.000
_cell.length_c   1.000
_cell.angle_alpha   90.00
_cell.angle_beta   90.00
_cell.angle_gamma   90.00
#
_symmetry.space_group_name_H-M   'P 1'
#
loop_
_entity.id
_entity.type
_entity.pdbx_description
1 polymer ?
#
loop_
_entity_poly.entity_id
_entity_poly.type
_entity_poly.pdbx_seq_one_letter_code
_entity_poly.pdbx_strand_id
1 'polypeptide(L)'
;MTTRNGDFFARLGFTTWVLVVVVLSRCHASSIPAATMQHGGWFFTVLLLVAGALLLVDIVVNDLMPDRYVFTWGLKWRHWVYPMASFSFASHLFVAEQAYKSVQISALVLYGSMAVFGLTLSFRNLFHVRGRACSER
;
A
#
# COMPACT_ATOMS: atom_id res chain seq x y z
N MET A 1 9.15 -17.22 -21.04
CA MET A 1 9.68 -16.90 -19.68
C MET A 1 9.81 -15.40 -19.59
N THR A 2 8.75 -14.71 -19.22
CA THR A 2 8.66 -13.25 -19.39
C THR A 2 8.15 -12.62 -18.10
N THR A 3 9.00 -11.75 -17.52
CA THR A 3 8.63 -10.64 -16.63
C THR A 3 7.98 -10.93 -15.26
N ARG A 4 8.19 -12.08 -14.62
CA ARG A 4 7.67 -12.29 -13.24
C ARG A 4 8.37 -11.41 -12.18
N ASN A 5 9.60 -10.94 -12.44
CA ASN A 5 10.49 -10.37 -11.42
C ASN A 5 10.70 -8.85 -11.45
N GLY A 6 10.22 -8.11 -12.46
CA GLY A 6 10.57 -6.69 -12.62
C GLY A 6 10.12 -5.81 -11.45
N ASP A 7 9.02 -6.19 -10.79
CA ASP A 7 8.31 -5.34 -9.83
C ASP A 7 8.23 -5.94 -8.44
N PHE A 8 8.80 -7.13 -8.26
CA PHE A 8 8.72 -7.88 -7.02
C PHE A 8 9.26 -7.06 -5.85
N PHE A 9 10.46 -6.49 -6.00
CA PHE A 9 11.10 -5.68 -4.95
C PHE A 9 10.32 -4.39 -4.66
N ALA A 10 9.75 -3.75 -5.68
CA ALA A 10 8.93 -2.56 -5.50
C ALA A 10 7.65 -2.86 -4.69
N ARG A 11 6.97 -3.95 -5.05
CA ARG A 11 5.76 -4.41 -4.35
C ARG A 11 6.05 -4.90 -2.95
N LEU A 12 7.14 -5.66 -2.77
CA LEU A 12 7.62 -6.10 -1.48
C LEU A 12 7.93 -4.90 -0.58
N GLY A 13 8.74 -3.95 -1.06
CA GLY A 13 9.08 -2.74 -0.30
C GLY A 13 7.86 -1.93 0.12
N PHE A 14 6.91 -1.71 -0.79
CA PHE A 14 5.66 -1.01 -0.46
C PHE A 14 4.83 -1.77 0.58
N THR A 15 4.69 -3.09 0.42
CA THR A 15 3.92 -3.93 1.35
C THR A 15 4.58 -3.99 2.71
N THR A 16 5.91 -4.11 2.78
CA THR A 16 6.67 -4.05 4.02
C THR A 16 6.45 -2.71 4.71
N TRP A 17 6.47 -1.59 3.97
CA TRP A 17 6.19 -0.28 4.54
C TRP A 17 4.77 -0.17 5.13
N VAL A 18 3.76 -0.66 4.41
CA VAL A 18 2.37 -0.73 4.91
C VAL A 18 2.32 -1.49 6.24
N LEU A 19 2.96 -2.66 6.32
CA LEU A 19 3.00 -3.45 7.55
C LEU A 19 3.75 -2.75 8.68
N VAL A 20 4.87 -2.08 8.38
CA VAL A 20 5.62 -1.28 9.36
C VAL A 20 4.72 -0.19 9.95
N VAL A 21 3.96 0.54 9.14
CA VAL A 21 3.05 1.59 9.64
C VAL A 21 1.95 1.01 10.53
N VAL A 22 1.41 -0.16 10.18
CA VAL A 22 0.43 -0.87 11.01
C VAL A 22 1.05 -1.31 12.34
N VAL A 23 2.27 -1.83 12.35
CA VAL A 23 2.98 -2.21 13.59
C VAL A 23 3.28 -0.99 14.46
N LEU A 24 3.77 0.09 13.85
CA LEU A 24 4.07 1.35 14.55
C LEU A 24 2.83 1.92 15.26
N SER A 25 1.64 1.78 14.64
CA SER A 25 0.37 2.19 15.25
C SER A 25 0.09 1.56 16.62
N ARG A 26 0.65 0.36 16.87
CA ARG A 26 0.43 -0.42 18.10
C ARG A 26 1.61 -0.37 19.07
N CYS A 27 2.83 -0.35 18.54
CA CYS A 27 4.04 -0.55 19.34
C CYS A 27 4.73 0.76 19.73
N HIS A 28 4.42 1.88 19.08
CA HIS A 28 5.13 3.14 19.33
C HIS A 28 4.16 4.32 19.48
N ALA A 29 3.91 4.73 20.72
CA ALA A 29 2.94 5.78 21.07
C ALA A 29 3.27 7.14 20.45
N SER A 30 4.54 7.42 20.17
CA SER A 30 5.02 8.65 19.50
C SER A 30 4.98 8.58 17.97
N SER A 31 4.53 7.47 17.38
CA SER A 31 4.36 7.37 15.94
C SER A 31 3.10 8.11 15.47
N ILE A 32 3.15 8.67 14.26
CA ILE A 32 2.00 9.32 13.61
C ILE A 32 0.75 8.44 13.60
N PRO A 33 0.79 7.17 13.17
CA PRO A 33 -0.40 6.35 13.16
C PRO A 33 -0.98 6.18 14.58
N ALA A 34 -0.14 5.94 15.60
CA ALA A 34 -0.61 5.85 16.99
C ALA A 34 -1.25 7.16 17.48
N ALA A 35 -0.64 8.30 17.17
CA ALA A 35 -1.14 9.62 17.49
C ALA A 35 -2.50 9.90 16.82
N THR A 36 -2.63 9.56 15.54
CA THR A 36 -3.88 9.75 14.79
C THR A 36 -5.01 8.82 15.25
N MET A 37 -4.73 7.66 15.86
CA MET A 37 -5.77 6.74 16.34
C MET A 37 -6.71 7.40 17.36
N GLN A 38 -6.18 8.32 18.18
CA GLN A 38 -6.96 9.07 19.16
C GLN A 38 -7.89 10.13 18.52
N HIS A 39 -7.64 10.49 17.26
CA HIS A 39 -8.35 11.53 16.51
C HIS A 39 -9.12 10.98 15.30
N GLY A 40 -9.53 9.71 15.34
CA GLY A 40 -10.30 9.08 14.25
C GLY A 40 -9.46 8.39 13.17
N GLY A 41 -8.12 8.45 13.26
CA GLY A 41 -7.20 7.77 12.33
C GLY A 41 -7.16 6.24 12.46
N TRP A 42 -7.88 5.67 13.44
CA TRP A 42 -8.00 4.22 13.60
C TRP A 42 -8.59 3.55 12.36
N PHE A 43 -9.54 4.22 11.68
CA PHE A 43 -10.15 3.72 10.45
C PHE A 43 -9.10 3.53 9.33
N PHE A 44 -8.22 4.52 9.14
CA PHE A 44 -7.15 4.44 8.14
C PHE A 44 -6.10 3.37 8.49
N THR A 45 -5.88 3.13 9.78
CA THR A 45 -5.00 2.04 10.24
C THR A 45 -5.61 0.67 9.90
N VAL A 46 -6.91 0.49 10.11
CA VAL A 46 -7.63 -0.74 9.72
C VAL A 46 -7.60 -0.92 8.22
N LEU A 47 -7.79 0.16 7.46
CA LEU A 47 -7.74 0.13 6.00
C LEU A 47 -6.35 -0.27 5.48
N LEU A 48 -5.27 0.26 6.10
CA LEU A 48 -3.89 -0.17 5.84
C LEU A 48 -3.67 -1.64 6.20
N LEU A 49 -4.22 -2.13 7.31
CA LEU A 49 -4.09 -3.53 7.70
C LEU A 49 -4.74 -4.46 6.67
N VAL A 50 -5.97 -4.15 6.24
CA VAL A 50 -6.67 -4.92 5.21
C VAL A 50 -5.91 -4.87 3.88
N ALA A 51 -5.48 -3.67 3.46
CA ALA A 51 -4.68 -3.52 2.24
C ALA A 51 -3.35 -4.28 2.32
N GLY A 52 -2.65 -4.21 3.45
CA GLY A 52 -1.40 -4.91 3.71
C GLY A 52 -1.57 -6.43 3.67
N ALA A 53 -2.63 -6.96 4.27
CA ALA A 53 -2.94 -8.38 4.21
C ALA A 53 -3.19 -8.85 2.77
N LEU A 54 -3.99 -8.09 1.99
CA LEU A 54 -4.26 -8.40 0.59
C LEU A 54 -2.99 -8.37 -0.27
N LEU A 55 -2.13 -7.35 -0.08
CA LEU A 55 -0.85 -7.24 -0.78
C LEU A 55 0.12 -8.36 -0.40
N LEU A 56 0.15 -8.76 0.88
CA LEU A 56 1.00 -9.84 1.35
C LEU A 56 0.57 -11.19 0.75
N VAL A 57 -0.73 -11.50 0.80
CA VAL A 57 -1.28 -12.72 0.17
C VAL A 57 -0.99 -12.73 -1.32
N ASP A 58 -1.17 -11.58 -1.97
CA ASP A 58 -0.87 -11.42 -3.38
C ASP A 58 0.61 -11.68 -3.71
N ILE A 59 1.55 -11.19 -2.89
CA ILE A 59 2.98 -11.49 -3.05
C ILE A 59 3.28 -12.97 -2.82
N VAL A 60 2.79 -13.53 -1.71
CA VAL A 60 3.09 -14.92 -1.34
C VAL A 60 2.56 -15.89 -2.39
N VAL A 61 1.31 -15.71 -2.82
CA VAL A 61 0.69 -16.65 -3.75
C VAL A 61 1.16 -16.40 -5.19
N ASN A 62 1.15 -15.15 -5.66
CA ASN A 62 1.44 -14.91 -7.08
C ASN A 62 2.94 -14.85 -7.41
N ASP A 63 3.80 -14.52 -6.45
CA ASP A 63 5.24 -14.38 -6.70
C ASP A 63 6.08 -15.50 -6.10
N LEU A 64 5.66 -16.13 -4.99
CA LEU A 64 6.44 -17.19 -4.33
C LEU A 64 5.92 -18.62 -4.56
N MET A 65 4.61 -18.82 -4.79
CA MET A 65 4.08 -20.16 -5.04
C MET A 65 4.30 -20.66 -6.48
N PRO A 66 4.30 -21.99 -6.69
CA PRO A 66 4.32 -22.58 -8.03
C PRO A 66 3.11 -22.16 -8.87
N ASP A 67 3.27 -22.09 -10.19
CA ASP A 67 2.26 -21.59 -11.15
C ASP A 67 0.90 -22.31 -11.11
N ARG A 68 0.80 -23.47 -10.43
CA ARG A 68 -0.48 -24.16 -10.21
C ARG A 68 -1.39 -23.45 -9.18
N TYR A 69 -0.84 -22.56 -8.36
CA TYR A 69 -1.57 -21.78 -7.38
C TYR A 69 -1.51 -20.29 -7.75
N VAL A 70 -2.37 -19.85 -8.67
CA VAL A 70 -2.48 -18.44 -9.03
C VAL A 70 -3.68 -17.82 -8.33
N PHE A 71 -3.43 -16.76 -7.58
CA PHE A 71 -4.47 -15.93 -7.00
C PHE A 71 -4.88 -14.84 -8.00
N THR A 72 -5.68 -15.26 -8.98
CA THR A 72 -6.18 -14.40 -10.08
C THR A 72 -6.97 -13.20 -9.59
N TRP A 73 -7.71 -13.35 -8.49
CA TRP A 73 -8.43 -12.25 -7.86
C TRP A 73 -7.46 -11.17 -7.35
N GLY A 74 -6.38 -11.55 -6.66
CA GLY A 74 -5.34 -10.61 -6.21
C GLY A 74 -4.75 -9.83 -7.38
N LEU A 75 -4.40 -10.51 -8.47
CA LEU A 75 -3.90 -9.88 -9.68
C LEU A 75 -4.88 -8.84 -10.27
N LYS A 76 -6.18 -9.14 -10.25
CA LYS A 76 -7.22 -8.24 -10.75
C LYS A 76 -7.40 -7.03 -9.84
N TRP A 77 -7.36 -7.19 -8.52
CA TRP A 77 -7.69 -6.13 -7.57
C TRP A 77 -6.50 -5.27 -7.13
N ARG A 78 -5.25 -5.65 -7.45
CA ARG A 78 -4.03 -4.88 -7.18
C ARG A 78 -4.17 -3.37 -7.39
N HIS A 79 -4.74 -2.96 -8.53
CA HIS A 79 -4.88 -1.54 -8.89
C HIS A 79 -5.80 -0.75 -7.95
N TRP A 80 -6.69 -1.40 -7.20
CA TRP A 80 -7.51 -0.78 -6.15
C TRP A 80 -6.85 -0.81 -4.78
N VAL A 81 -6.06 -1.84 -4.48
CA VAL A 81 -5.41 -1.99 -3.16
C VAL A 81 -4.29 -0.97 -2.96
N TYR A 82 -3.47 -0.70 -3.97
CA TYR A 82 -2.41 0.32 -3.88
C TYR A 82 -2.92 1.75 -3.61
N PRO A 83 -3.94 2.28 -4.30
CA PRO A 83 -4.45 3.62 -4.01
C PRO A 83 -5.18 3.67 -2.66
N MET A 84 -5.80 2.58 -2.21
CA MET A 84 -6.36 2.48 -0.85
C MET A 84 -5.29 2.67 0.23
N ALA A 85 -4.16 1.98 0.11
CA ALA A 85 -3.03 2.17 1.01
C ALA A 85 -2.43 3.58 0.91
N SER A 86 -2.30 4.11 -0.32
CA SER A 86 -1.78 5.45 -0.58
C SER A 86 -2.66 6.55 0.04
N PHE A 87 -3.97 6.41 -0.10
CA PHE A 87 -4.96 7.29 0.52
C PHE A 87 -4.81 7.28 2.03
N SER A 88 -4.68 6.11 2.63
CA SER A 88 -4.50 5.98 4.09
C SER A 88 -3.24 6.69 4.59
N PHE A 89 -2.13 6.61 3.85
CA PHE A 89 -0.92 7.36 4.21
C PHE A 89 -1.14 8.87 4.19
N ALA A 90 -1.80 9.39 3.14
CA ALA A 90 -2.14 10.80 3.04
C ALA A 90 -3.14 11.23 4.13
N SER A 91 -4.13 10.41 4.44
CA SER A 91 -5.12 10.68 5.49
C SER A 91 -4.48 10.71 6.88
N HIS A 92 -3.51 9.83 7.18
CA HIS A 92 -2.75 9.90 8.42
C HIS A 92 -1.98 11.22 8.57
N LEU A 93 -1.37 11.72 7.49
CA LEU A 93 -0.72 13.03 7.50
C LEU A 93 -1.72 14.16 7.74
N PHE A 94 -2.86 14.14 7.04
CA PHE A 94 -3.91 15.16 7.19
C PHE A 94 -4.47 15.19 8.62
N VAL A 95 -4.79 14.02 9.19
CA VAL A 95 -5.28 13.93 10.57
C VAL A 95 -4.22 14.42 11.56
N ALA A 96 -2.95 14.08 11.34
CA ALA A 96 -1.86 14.56 12.20
C ALA A 96 -1.70 16.09 12.12
N GLU A 97 -1.79 16.66 10.93
CA GLU A 97 -1.76 18.11 10.72
C GLU A 97 -2.91 18.81 11.44
N GLN A 98 -4.14 18.30 11.31
CA GLN A 98 -5.31 18.88 11.98
C GLN A 98 -5.24 18.75 13.51
N ALA A 99 -4.73 17.64 14.02
CA ALA A 99 -4.65 17.39 15.46
C ALA A 99 -3.54 18.20 16.14
N TYR A 100 -2.35 18.26 15.54
CA TYR A 100 -1.14 18.83 16.18
C TYR A 100 -0.71 20.17 15.60
N LYS A 101 -1.41 20.69 14.57
CA LYS A 101 -1.10 21.92 13.82
C LYS A 101 0.33 21.97 13.24
N SER A 102 1.03 20.86 13.28
CA SER A 102 2.40 20.70 12.82
C SER A 102 2.67 19.23 12.54
N VAL A 103 3.35 18.96 11.43
CA VAL A 103 3.84 17.63 11.07
C VAL A 103 5.33 17.76 10.78
N GLN A 104 6.12 16.83 11.30
CA GLN A 104 7.56 16.82 11.01
C GLN A 104 7.79 16.64 9.51
N ILE A 105 8.70 17.43 8.93
CA ILE A 105 9.02 17.39 7.49
C ILE A 105 9.46 15.98 7.06
N SER A 106 10.20 15.28 7.92
CA SER A 106 10.63 13.89 7.70
C SER A 106 9.45 12.95 7.45
N ALA A 107 8.38 13.08 8.24
CA ALA A 107 7.19 12.28 8.06
C ALA A 107 6.42 12.65 6.80
N LEU A 108 6.34 13.94 6.47
CA LEU A 108 5.68 14.41 5.26
C LEU A 108 6.39 13.84 4.01
N VAL A 109 7.72 13.88 3.97
CA VAL A 109 8.51 13.30 2.89
C VAL A 109 8.31 11.78 2.82
N LEU A 110 8.37 11.09 3.95
CA LEU A 110 8.32 9.63 3.98
C LEU A 110 6.93 9.08 3.62
N TYR A 111 5.88 9.57 4.26
CA TYR A 111 4.50 9.14 3.98
C TYR A 111 4.03 9.66 2.61
N GLY A 112 4.41 10.88 2.23
CA GLY A 112 4.10 11.46 0.92
C GLY A 112 4.76 10.69 -0.22
N SER A 113 6.05 10.39 -0.13
CA SER A 113 6.75 9.59 -1.14
C SER A 113 6.16 8.20 -1.28
N MET A 114 5.80 7.54 -0.17
CA MET A 114 5.17 6.22 -0.20
C MET A 114 3.74 6.27 -0.77
N ALA A 115 2.97 7.32 -0.50
CA ALA A 115 1.66 7.52 -1.12
C ALA A 115 1.80 7.69 -2.65
N VAL A 116 2.74 8.52 -3.11
CA VAL A 116 3.01 8.68 -4.55
C VAL A 116 3.47 7.36 -5.16
N PHE A 117 4.38 6.64 -4.49
CA PHE A 117 4.88 5.35 -4.97
C PHE A 117 3.78 4.30 -5.13
N GLY A 118 2.86 4.20 -4.16
CA GLY A 118 1.70 3.32 -4.27
C GLY A 118 0.79 3.70 -5.43
N LEU A 119 0.55 5.00 -5.67
CA LEU A 119 -0.19 5.45 -6.85
C LEU A 119 0.53 5.09 -8.16
N THR A 120 1.86 5.22 -8.23
CA THR A 120 2.62 4.80 -9.41
C THR A 120 2.45 3.30 -9.69
N LEU A 121 2.50 2.45 -8.65
CA LEU A 121 2.22 1.02 -8.77
C LEU A 121 0.78 0.74 -9.22
N SER A 122 -0.19 1.53 -8.77
CA SER A 122 -1.58 1.44 -9.21
C SER A 122 -1.72 1.76 -10.70
N PHE A 123 -1.21 2.92 -11.14
CA PHE A 123 -1.30 3.34 -12.55
C PHE A 123 -0.63 2.33 -13.48
N ARG A 124 0.55 1.85 -13.11
CA ARG A 124 1.23 0.81 -13.89
C ARG A 124 0.39 -0.46 -14.04
N ASN A 125 -0.21 -0.94 -12.95
CA ASN A 125 -1.09 -2.11 -13.01
C ASN A 125 -2.31 -1.87 -13.90
N LEU A 126 -2.91 -0.67 -13.82
CA LEU A 126 -4.04 -0.30 -14.68
C LEU A 126 -3.65 -0.30 -16.17
N PHE A 127 -2.49 0.24 -16.53
CA PHE A 127 -1.99 0.22 -17.89
C PHE A 127 -1.67 -1.20 -18.38
N HIS A 128 -1.12 -2.07 -17.54
CA HIS A 128 -0.91 -3.48 -17.89
C HIS A 128 -2.21 -4.24 -18.14
N VAL A 129 -3.27 -3.97 -17.36
CA VAL A 129 -4.60 -4.57 -17.59
C VAL A 129 -5.21 -4.07 -18.89
N ARG A 130 -5.16 -2.76 -19.16
CA ARG A 130 -5.67 -2.17 -20.40
C ARG A 130 -4.90 -2.63 -21.63
N GLY A 131 -3.57 -2.71 -21.56
CA GLY A 131 -2.72 -3.17 -22.67
C GLY A 131 -3.01 -4.61 -23.09
N ARG A 132 -3.31 -5.50 -22.14
CA ARG A 132 -3.75 -6.87 -22.45
C ARG A 132 -5.10 -6.91 -23.17
N ALA A 133 -6.06 -6.11 -22.72
CA ALA A 133 -7.38 -6.03 -23.35
C ALA A 133 -7.34 -5.51 -24.80
N CYS A 134 -6.34 -4.69 -25.16
CA CYS A 134 -6.14 -4.23 -26.54
C CYS A 134 -5.43 -5.25 -27.44
N SER A 135 -4.66 -6.20 -26.87
CA SER A 135 -3.94 -7.23 -27.62
C SER A 135 -4.80 -8.46 -27.94
N GLU A 136 -5.90 -8.67 -27.21
CA GLU A 136 -6.84 -9.78 -27.42
C GLU A 136 -8.00 -9.43 -28.37
N ARG A 137 -8.01 -8.21 -28.92
CA ARG A 137 -8.92 -7.78 -30.00
C ARG A 137 -8.18 -7.77 -31.32
#